data_AF-A0A3B4TPA8-F1
#
_entry.id   AF-A0A3B4TPA8-F1
#
_cell.length_a   1.000
_cell.length_b   1.000
_cell.length_c   1.000
_cell.angle_alpha   90.00
_cell.angle_beta   90.00
_cell.angle_gamma   90.00
#
_symmetry.space_group_name_H-M   'P 1'
#
loop_
_entity.id
_entity.type
_entity.pdbx_description
1 polymer ?
#
loop_
_entity_poly.entity_id
_entity_poly.type
_entity_poly.pdbx_seq_one_letter_code
_entity_poly.pdbx_strand_id
1 'polypeptide(L)'
;MKMQNQNNQTPTGAEVTATTRTQKTILPQVRYHPTIQTQTSGDRARPQTPKTTETRTSRTQKTRPGTVHPSQTLSQQGDNTAQVDPFPAVKPFPGGGQHQKQRTQTPVKKQNQKLVQSVDTDPDPTQKPDHFSNRAPPRPEEVPLGLTVQLDRSVIEEVEVLTRGQSTNQDWFSWRKNRITASVAHRIAHCRFVNGKNKTPPTSYLAAVTGEGRRVQTRAMSWGVQMEAKVVHIYQRLKSQALGRLVMVQDCGLFIDARHSWLAASPDGIVTDSRTGRWLLCLEVKCPYKHRHRRVEDACREDPAFCLEIQDGNGREPGGSPVYRLKTSHSYFTQIQCQLAVTGLQQADLVVYTMKETAIVPVTFDPDLWEETVSKLEVFYKDAVLPHLRKKTQQEMAAARMPEL
;
A
#
# COMPACT_ATOMS: atom_id res chain seq x y z
N MET A 1 56.07 -37.17 -57.14
CA MET A 1 56.46 -38.48 -57.71
C MET A 1 56.39 -39.50 -56.58
N LYS A 2 55.63 -40.59 -56.76
CA LYS A 2 55.45 -41.78 -55.88
C LYS A 2 55.05 -41.61 -54.39
N MET A 3 54.23 -42.56 -53.95
CA MET A 3 53.79 -42.81 -52.58
C MET A 3 54.87 -43.54 -51.76
N GLN A 4 54.79 -43.47 -50.42
CA GLN A 4 54.49 -44.64 -49.58
C GLN A 4 54.19 -44.24 -48.11
N ASN A 5 53.76 -45.22 -47.31
CA ASN A 5 52.92 -45.06 -46.13
C ASN A 5 53.42 -45.96 -44.98
N GLN A 6 53.40 -45.49 -43.72
CA GLN A 6 52.90 -46.18 -42.50
C GLN A 6 53.54 -45.69 -41.19
N ASN A 7 52.68 -45.55 -40.15
CA ASN A 7 52.92 -45.82 -38.72
C ASN A 7 53.92 -44.95 -37.92
N ASN A 8 53.66 -44.52 -36.67
CA ASN A 8 52.46 -44.64 -35.79
C ASN A 8 52.51 -43.57 -34.66
N GLN A 9 51.49 -43.54 -33.81
CA GLN A 9 51.35 -42.88 -32.49
C GLN A 9 50.63 -41.51 -32.43
N THR A 10 49.51 -41.55 -31.70
CA THR A 10 48.65 -40.47 -31.19
C THR A 10 49.27 -39.76 -29.98
N PRO A 11 48.85 -38.52 -29.63
CA PRO A 11 47.81 -38.41 -28.61
C PRO A 11 46.76 -37.29 -28.79
N THR A 12 45.51 -37.63 -28.44
CA THR A 12 44.45 -36.81 -27.81
C THR A 12 44.23 -35.35 -28.24
N GLY A 13 43.08 -35.09 -28.86
CA GLY A 13 42.55 -33.73 -29.07
C GLY A 13 41.83 -33.15 -27.84
N ALA A 14 41.64 -31.84 -27.84
CA ALA A 14 40.79 -31.11 -26.91
C ALA A 14 39.60 -30.50 -27.67
N GLU A 15 38.40 -30.99 -27.40
CA GLU A 15 37.18 -30.58 -28.10
C GLU A 15 36.44 -29.49 -27.32
N VAL A 16 36.09 -28.39 -27.99
CA VAL A 16 35.52 -27.19 -27.35
C VAL A 16 34.02 -27.40 -27.09
N THR A 17 33.65 -27.70 -25.84
CA THR A 17 32.24 -27.80 -25.42
C THR A 17 31.71 -26.47 -24.89
N ALA A 18 30.99 -25.75 -25.75
CA ALA A 18 30.25 -24.54 -25.37
C ALA A 18 29.13 -24.87 -24.36
N THR A 19 29.25 -24.40 -23.12
CA THR A 19 28.25 -24.66 -22.07
C THR A 19 27.13 -23.63 -22.11
N THR A 20 26.00 -23.98 -22.74
CA THR A 20 24.80 -23.14 -22.77
C THR A 20 24.23 -22.98 -21.36
N ARG A 21 24.44 -21.80 -20.74
CA ARG A 21 24.02 -21.51 -19.37
C ARG A 21 22.51 -21.27 -19.29
N THR A 22 21.73 -22.33 -19.11
CA THR A 22 20.28 -22.26 -18.88
C THR A 22 19.99 -21.46 -17.60
N GLN A 23 19.54 -20.21 -17.75
CA GLN A 23 19.05 -19.43 -16.62
C GLN A 23 17.75 -20.07 -16.12
N LYS A 24 17.84 -20.83 -15.02
CA LYS A 24 16.68 -21.40 -14.34
C LYS A 24 15.80 -20.25 -13.83
N THR A 25 14.63 -20.06 -14.45
CA THR A 25 13.69 -18.99 -14.08
C THR A 25 13.21 -19.19 -12.65
N ILE A 26 13.80 -18.45 -11.71
CA ILE A 26 13.35 -18.45 -10.31
C ILE A 26 12.03 -17.67 -10.27
N LEU A 27 10.91 -18.40 -10.28
CA LEU A 27 9.60 -17.83 -10.01
C LEU A 27 9.59 -17.30 -8.56
N PRO A 28 9.01 -16.10 -8.29
CA PRO A 28 8.90 -15.60 -6.93
C PRO A 28 8.09 -16.57 -6.06
N GLN A 29 8.64 -16.93 -4.90
CA GLN A 29 7.92 -17.72 -3.90
C GLN A 29 6.76 -16.89 -3.34
N VAL A 30 5.59 -17.49 -3.15
CA VAL A 30 4.45 -16.81 -2.52
C VAL A 30 4.32 -17.29 -1.09
N ARG A 31 4.12 -16.35 -0.15
CA ARG A 31 3.82 -16.64 1.25
C ARG A 31 2.64 -15.82 1.76
N TYR A 32 1.68 -16.49 2.37
CA TYR A 32 0.56 -15.86 3.07
C TYR A 32 0.77 -15.96 4.58
N HIS A 33 0.21 -15.01 5.32
CA HIS A 33 -0.02 -15.19 6.75
C HIS A 33 -1.08 -16.29 6.99
N PRO A 34 -0.95 -17.17 8.00
CA PRO A 34 -1.87 -18.29 8.25
C PRO A 34 -3.35 -17.92 8.46
N THR A 35 -3.65 -16.68 8.86
CA THR A 35 -5.05 -16.21 8.99
C THR A 35 -5.74 -15.98 7.63
N ILE A 36 -4.98 -15.92 6.54
CA ILE A 36 -5.54 -16.01 5.19
C ILE A 36 -5.77 -17.48 4.91
N GLN A 37 -7.00 -17.94 5.16
CA GLN A 37 -7.41 -19.32 4.90
C GLN A 37 -7.07 -19.71 3.46
N THR A 38 -6.35 -20.82 3.30
CA THR A 38 -6.10 -21.45 2.00
C THR A 38 -6.82 -22.78 1.97
N GLN A 39 -7.69 -23.01 1.00
CA GLN A 39 -8.23 -24.34 0.76
C GLN A 39 -7.12 -25.29 0.29
N THR A 40 -6.76 -26.26 1.11
CA THR A 40 -5.89 -27.37 0.72
C THR A 40 -6.63 -28.29 -0.25
N SER A 41 -6.00 -28.60 -1.38
CA SER A 41 -6.54 -29.49 -2.41
C SER A 41 -6.50 -30.96 -1.94
N GLY A 42 -7.40 -31.31 -1.03
CA GLY A 42 -7.45 -32.65 -0.42
C GLY A 42 -8.27 -32.66 0.86
N ASP A 43 -9.60 -32.64 0.72
CA ASP A 43 -10.46 -33.67 1.30
C ASP A 43 -11.94 -33.43 0.99
N ARG A 44 -12.59 -34.44 0.40
CA ARG A 44 -14.05 -34.56 0.32
C ARG A 44 -14.48 -35.69 1.26
N ALA A 45 -15.09 -35.39 2.40
CA ALA A 45 -16.35 -36.02 2.84
C ALA A 45 -16.87 -35.57 4.23
N ARG A 46 -18.05 -34.94 4.19
CA ARG A 46 -19.16 -34.96 5.17
C ARG A 46 -19.00 -34.37 6.61
N PRO A 47 -20.14 -33.93 7.21
CA PRO A 47 -20.14 -33.10 8.42
C PRO A 47 -20.50 -33.88 9.70
N GLN A 48 -20.11 -33.33 10.85
CA GLN A 48 -20.73 -33.64 12.15
C GLN A 48 -21.09 -32.35 12.90
N THR A 49 -22.29 -32.32 13.45
CA THR A 49 -22.87 -31.22 14.24
C THR A 49 -22.51 -31.34 15.74
N PRO A 50 -22.69 -30.27 16.54
CA PRO A 50 -21.84 -30.03 17.71
C PRO A 50 -22.35 -30.68 19.00
N LYS A 51 -21.45 -30.80 20.00
CA LYS A 51 -21.82 -30.96 21.41
C LYS A 51 -21.38 -29.74 22.22
N THR A 52 -22.36 -29.15 22.89
CA THR A 52 -22.24 -28.11 23.91
C THR A 52 -21.77 -28.67 25.25
N THR A 53 -20.90 -27.93 25.94
CA THR A 53 -20.93 -27.88 27.41
C THR A 53 -20.47 -26.51 27.90
N GLU A 54 -21.34 -25.86 28.68
CA GLU A 54 -20.94 -24.84 29.66
C GLU A 54 -20.15 -25.56 30.81
N THR A 55 -19.50 -24.95 31.80
CA THR A 55 -19.75 -23.68 32.50
C THR A 55 -18.51 -23.31 33.35
N ARG A 56 -18.51 -22.11 33.94
CA ARG A 56 -18.10 -21.82 35.33
C ARG A 56 -16.67 -21.29 35.63
N THR A 57 -16.57 -19.97 35.53
CA THR A 57 -16.10 -19.03 36.58
C THR A 57 -15.16 -19.49 37.72
N SER A 58 -14.04 -18.77 37.87
CA SER A 58 -13.54 -18.31 39.18
C SER A 58 -12.70 -17.02 39.07
N ARG A 59 -12.93 -16.08 40.01
CA ARG A 59 -11.98 -15.02 40.41
C ARG A 59 -10.79 -15.69 41.16
N THR A 60 -9.65 -15.08 41.48
CA THR A 60 -9.43 -13.76 42.12
C THR A 60 -7.92 -13.43 42.22
N GLN A 61 -7.59 -12.17 42.59
CA GLN A 61 -6.31 -11.67 43.16
C GLN A 61 -5.09 -11.61 42.20
N LYS A 62 -4.55 -10.43 41.86
CA LYS A 62 -3.84 -9.39 42.66
C LYS A 62 -2.60 -9.91 43.42
N THR A 63 -1.42 -9.68 42.83
CA THR A 63 -0.22 -9.18 43.54
C THR A 63 0.79 -8.52 42.57
N ARG A 64 1.10 -7.25 42.84
CA ARG A 64 2.41 -6.57 42.61
C ARG A 64 3.00 -6.38 44.03
N PRO A 65 4.33 -6.26 44.26
CA PRO A 65 5.19 -5.26 43.61
C PRO A 65 6.65 -5.71 43.36
N GLY A 66 7.51 -4.79 42.89
CA GLY A 66 8.96 -5.01 42.80
C GLY A 66 9.67 -4.06 41.84
N THR A 67 10.06 -2.87 42.31
CA THR A 67 10.79 -1.86 41.53
C THR A 67 12.30 -1.99 41.75
N VAL A 68 13.11 -2.15 40.69
CA VAL A 68 14.56 -1.84 40.73
C VAL A 68 15.03 -1.24 39.40
N HIS A 69 15.69 -0.10 39.51
CA HIS A 69 16.57 0.59 38.54
C HIS A 69 17.79 1.09 39.35
N PRO A 70 18.88 1.58 38.75
CA PRO A 70 19.45 1.33 37.42
C PRO A 70 20.96 0.95 37.52
N SER A 71 21.66 0.83 36.38
CA SER A 71 23.10 1.12 36.30
C SER A 71 23.49 1.61 34.90
N GLN A 72 24.44 2.54 34.86
CA GLN A 72 25.07 3.11 33.65
C GLN A 72 26.22 2.15 33.20
N THR A 73 27.02 2.32 32.14
CA THR A 73 27.68 3.54 31.58
C THR A 73 28.42 3.18 30.26
N LEU A 74 28.86 4.20 29.49
CA LEU A 74 29.97 4.21 28.50
C LEU A 74 29.83 3.27 27.26
N SER A 75 29.59 3.74 26.03
CA SER A 75 30.38 4.61 25.14
C SER A 75 31.58 3.95 24.44
N GLN A 76 31.56 3.92 23.10
CA GLN A 76 32.76 4.16 22.29
C GLN A 76 32.39 4.62 20.87
N GLN A 77 33.20 5.51 20.31
CA GLN A 77 33.09 6.04 18.95
C GLN A 77 33.77 5.09 17.95
N GLY A 78 33.43 5.24 16.67
CA GLY A 78 34.09 4.54 15.57
C GLY A 78 33.70 5.16 14.23
N ASP A 79 34.35 6.26 13.87
CA ASP A 79 34.32 6.77 12.49
C ASP A 79 34.94 5.74 11.55
N ASN A 80 34.39 5.63 10.34
CA ASN A 80 35.20 5.36 9.16
C ASN A 80 34.47 5.79 7.88
N THR A 81 35.02 6.82 7.25
CA THR A 81 34.70 7.26 5.89
C THR A 81 35.37 6.35 4.87
N ALA A 82 34.64 5.95 3.82
CA ALA A 82 35.23 5.41 2.61
C ALA A 82 34.41 5.84 1.39
N GLN A 83 35.00 6.70 0.55
CA GLN A 83 34.48 7.02 -0.78
C GLN A 83 34.75 5.83 -1.73
N VAL A 84 33.83 5.58 -2.67
CA VAL A 84 34.18 4.95 -3.96
C VAL A 84 33.38 5.64 -5.06
N ASP A 85 34.07 6.12 -6.08
CA ASP A 85 33.55 6.92 -7.20
C ASP A 85 32.93 6.07 -8.34
N PRO A 86 32.23 6.70 -9.32
CA PRO A 86 31.27 6.01 -10.19
C PRO A 86 31.81 5.63 -11.59
N PHE A 87 31.29 4.54 -12.14
CA PHE A 87 31.46 4.11 -13.55
C PHE A 87 30.18 3.44 -14.08
N PRO A 88 29.93 3.40 -15.40
CA PRO A 88 29.59 4.60 -16.19
C PRO A 88 28.25 4.46 -16.92
N ALA A 89 27.77 5.55 -17.54
CA ALA A 89 26.52 5.58 -18.28
C ALA A 89 26.60 4.88 -19.65
N VAL A 90 25.57 4.13 -20.02
CA VAL A 90 25.36 3.63 -21.39
C VAL A 90 24.24 4.44 -22.05
N LYS A 91 24.54 5.02 -23.23
CA LYS A 91 23.56 5.75 -24.05
C LYS A 91 22.69 4.76 -24.85
N PRO A 92 21.39 5.04 -25.06
CA PRO A 92 20.56 4.26 -25.98
C PRO A 92 20.83 4.63 -27.44
N PHE A 93 20.84 3.64 -28.33
CA PHE A 93 20.69 3.85 -29.78
C PHE A 93 19.21 3.74 -30.19
N PRO A 94 18.75 4.52 -31.20
CA PRO A 94 17.36 4.50 -31.63
C PRO A 94 17.10 3.39 -32.68
N GLY A 95 15.95 2.74 -32.59
CA GLY A 95 15.42 1.83 -33.61
C GLY A 95 13.98 2.20 -33.93
N GLY A 96 13.74 2.70 -35.15
CA GLY A 96 12.40 3.04 -35.62
C GLY A 96 11.61 1.82 -36.10
N GLY A 97 10.28 1.93 -36.11
CA GLY A 97 9.38 0.89 -36.60
C GLY A 97 7.96 1.44 -36.80
N GLN A 98 7.70 2.02 -37.97
CA GLN A 98 6.36 2.39 -38.39
C GLN A 98 5.60 1.14 -38.87
N HIS A 99 4.35 0.93 -38.43
CA HIS A 99 3.24 0.37 -39.23
C HIS A 99 1.95 0.70 -38.47
N GLN A 100 1.16 1.70 -38.86
CA GLN A 100 0.26 1.79 -40.03
C GLN A 100 -1.19 1.41 -39.65
N LYS A 101 -2.09 2.36 -39.86
CA LYS A 101 -3.52 2.30 -39.51
C LYS A 101 -4.27 1.31 -40.43
N GLN A 102 -5.23 0.58 -39.87
CA GLN A 102 -6.48 0.28 -40.58
C GLN A 102 -7.69 0.51 -39.65
N ARG A 103 -8.81 0.90 -40.25
CA ARG A 103 -10.07 1.36 -39.61
C ARG A 103 -11.23 0.60 -40.26
N THR A 104 -12.40 0.63 -39.62
CA THR A 104 -13.70 0.10 -40.07
C THR A 104 -13.88 -1.41 -39.78
N GLN A 105 -15.07 -1.94 -39.48
CA GLN A 105 -16.44 -1.39 -39.53
C GLN A 105 -17.39 -2.13 -38.55
N THR A 106 -18.46 -1.47 -38.09
CA THR A 106 -19.67 -2.03 -37.42
C THR A 106 -20.91 -1.51 -38.20
N PRO A 107 -22.18 -1.90 -37.95
CA PRO A 107 -22.75 -2.83 -36.95
C PRO A 107 -23.79 -3.86 -37.51
N VAL A 108 -24.35 -4.74 -36.65
CA VAL A 108 -25.68 -5.37 -36.89
C VAL A 108 -26.51 -5.39 -35.59
N LYS A 109 -27.81 -5.08 -35.68
CA LYS A 109 -28.81 -5.07 -34.58
C LYS A 109 -29.74 -6.29 -34.63
N LYS A 110 -30.28 -6.69 -33.46
CA LYS A 110 -31.62 -7.28 -33.17
C LYS A 110 -31.72 -7.37 -31.64
N GLN A 111 -32.60 -6.65 -30.92
CA GLN A 111 -34.07 -6.80 -30.76
C GLN A 111 -34.53 -8.24 -30.48
N ASN A 112 -35.51 -8.52 -29.60
CA ASN A 112 -36.07 -7.84 -28.41
C ASN A 112 -37.13 -8.83 -27.83
N GLN A 113 -37.21 -9.08 -26.52
CA GLN A 113 -38.46 -9.62 -25.92
C GLN A 113 -38.49 -9.49 -24.39
N LYS A 114 -39.71 -9.43 -23.84
CA LYS A 114 -40.06 -8.93 -22.51
C LYS A 114 -41.21 -9.79 -21.96
N LEU A 115 -41.12 -10.22 -20.70
CA LEU A 115 -42.27 -10.73 -19.93
C LEU A 115 -42.13 -10.32 -18.45
N VAL A 116 -43.25 -10.27 -17.71
CA VAL A 116 -43.44 -9.43 -16.53
C VAL A 116 -44.08 -10.19 -15.35
N GLN A 117 -43.80 -9.70 -14.12
CA GLN A 117 -44.30 -10.09 -12.78
C GLN A 117 -43.74 -11.39 -12.19
N SER A 118 -43.68 -11.58 -10.85
CA SER A 118 -44.27 -10.80 -9.73
C SER A 118 -43.27 -10.44 -8.59
N VAL A 119 -43.80 -10.06 -7.42
CA VAL A 119 -43.20 -9.55 -6.17
C VAL A 119 -43.10 -10.59 -5.04
N ASP A 120 -42.12 -10.42 -4.13
CA ASP A 120 -42.35 -10.10 -2.70
C ASP A 120 -41.08 -9.50 -2.01
N THR A 121 -41.26 -8.87 -0.84
CA THR A 121 -40.41 -7.80 -0.25
C THR A 121 -39.34 -8.22 0.78
N ASP A 122 -38.14 -7.60 0.78
CA ASP A 122 -37.69 -6.48 1.67
C ASP A 122 -36.16 -6.18 1.43
N PRO A 123 -35.45 -5.23 2.10
CA PRO A 123 -34.82 -4.11 1.40
C PRO A 123 -33.32 -4.27 1.12
N ASP A 124 -32.93 -3.93 -0.12
CA ASP A 124 -31.56 -3.94 -0.64
C ASP A 124 -31.16 -2.52 -1.10
N PRO A 125 -29.98 -1.98 -0.73
CA PRO A 125 -29.51 -0.67 -1.20
C PRO A 125 -28.94 -0.73 -2.63
N THR A 126 -29.74 -1.19 -3.60
CA THR A 126 -29.42 -1.08 -5.04
C THR A 126 -30.00 0.19 -5.66
N GLN A 127 -29.38 1.33 -5.36
CA GLN A 127 -29.52 2.49 -6.25
C GLN A 127 -28.68 2.27 -7.51
N LYS A 128 -29.37 2.23 -8.66
CA LYS A 128 -28.75 2.46 -9.97
C LYS A 128 -28.14 3.87 -10.00
N PRO A 129 -27.12 4.14 -10.83
CA PRO A 129 -26.61 5.50 -11.04
C PRO A 129 -27.56 6.33 -11.95
N ASP A 130 -28.83 6.46 -11.54
CA ASP A 130 -29.84 7.27 -12.20
C ASP A 130 -29.82 8.72 -11.66
N HIS A 131 -28.69 9.40 -11.88
CA HIS A 131 -28.60 10.83 -12.20
C HIS A 131 -27.12 11.21 -12.32
N PHE A 132 -26.63 11.37 -13.56
CA PHE A 132 -25.61 12.39 -13.77
C PHE A 132 -26.26 13.73 -13.46
N SER A 133 -26.02 14.24 -12.25
CA SER A 133 -26.47 15.59 -11.91
C SER A 133 -25.82 16.55 -12.90
N ASN A 134 -26.57 17.52 -13.42
CA ASN A 134 -26.05 18.50 -14.37
C ASN A 134 -25.21 19.59 -13.66
N ARG A 135 -24.57 19.21 -12.55
CA ARG A 135 -23.77 20.03 -11.64
C ARG A 135 -22.30 19.86 -12.04
N ALA A 136 -21.53 20.94 -11.96
CA ALA A 136 -20.08 20.85 -12.10
C ALA A 136 -19.50 19.93 -11.01
N PRO A 137 -18.42 19.17 -11.30
CA PRO A 137 -17.73 18.38 -10.28
C PRO A 137 -17.21 19.30 -9.16
N PRO A 138 -17.16 18.82 -7.91
CA PRO A 138 -16.77 19.62 -6.76
C PRO A 138 -15.32 20.10 -6.91
N ARG A 139 -15.01 21.27 -6.33
CA ARG A 139 -13.65 21.82 -6.32
C ARG A 139 -13.04 21.85 -4.91
N PRO A 140 -11.72 21.66 -4.76
CA PRO A 140 -11.06 21.73 -3.45
C PRO A 140 -11.29 23.04 -2.70
N GLU A 141 -11.42 24.16 -3.42
CA GLU A 141 -11.61 25.50 -2.87
C GLU A 141 -13.04 25.75 -2.35
N GLU A 142 -14.01 24.98 -2.83
CA GLU A 142 -15.42 25.04 -2.39
C GLU A 142 -15.65 24.26 -1.09
N VAL A 143 -14.72 23.38 -0.72
CA VAL A 143 -14.78 22.56 0.49
C VAL A 143 -14.05 23.27 1.64
N PRO A 144 -14.76 23.75 2.68
CA PRO A 144 -14.12 24.47 3.77
C PRO A 144 -13.16 23.57 4.54
N LEU A 145 -12.06 24.16 5.01
CA LEU A 145 -11.03 23.46 5.78
C LEU A 145 -11.14 23.85 7.26
N GLY A 146 -11.38 22.87 8.12
CA GLY A 146 -11.49 23.11 9.56
C GLY A 146 -11.74 21.85 10.37
N LEU A 147 -11.53 21.92 11.68
CA LEU A 147 -11.73 20.80 12.61
C LEU A 147 -13.20 20.40 12.75
N THR A 148 -14.11 21.36 12.62
CA THR A 148 -15.57 21.16 12.77
C THR A 148 -16.28 20.95 11.44
N VAL A 149 -15.55 20.88 10.32
CA VAL A 149 -16.15 20.67 9.00
C VAL A 149 -16.35 19.18 8.78
N GLN A 150 -17.63 18.78 8.74
CA GLN A 150 -18.08 17.50 8.23
C GLN A 150 -18.41 17.64 6.73
N LEU A 151 -18.17 16.59 5.96
CA LEU A 151 -18.47 16.57 4.52
C LEU A 151 -19.62 15.62 4.22
N ASP A 152 -20.49 16.05 3.31
CA ASP A 152 -21.53 15.18 2.77
C ASP A 152 -20.92 13.98 2.07
N ARG A 153 -21.46 12.80 2.35
CA ARG A 153 -20.96 11.53 1.82
C ARG A 153 -20.91 11.50 0.29
N SER A 154 -21.88 12.11 -0.37
CA SER A 154 -21.90 12.24 -1.84
C SER A 154 -20.69 13.01 -2.38
N VAL A 155 -20.27 14.10 -1.73
CA VAL A 155 -19.07 14.86 -2.12
C VAL A 155 -17.81 14.00 -1.96
N ILE A 156 -17.71 13.21 -0.90
CA ILE A 156 -16.56 12.31 -0.68
C ILE A 156 -16.51 11.21 -1.76
N GLU A 157 -17.66 10.63 -2.11
CA GLU A 157 -17.78 9.60 -3.15
C GLU A 157 -17.48 10.18 -4.56
N GLU A 158 -17.96 11.39 -4.86
CA GLU A 158 -17.62 12.12 -6.09
C GLU A 158 -16.11 12.44 -6.18
N VAL A 159 -15.50 12.88 -5.07
CA VAL A 159 -14.05 13.16 -5.02
C VAL A 159 -13.22 11.90 -5.19
N GLU A 160 -13.60 10.78 -4.59
CA GLU A 160 -12.92 9.50 -4.79
C GLU A 160 -12.90 9.14 -6.28
N VAL A 161 -14.06 9.17 -6.94
CA VAL A 161 -14.19 8.87 -8.39
C VAL A 161 -13.39 9.85 -9.24
N LEU A 162 -13.52 11.16 -8.99
CA LEU A 162 -12.82 12.24 -9.71
C LEU A 162 -11.30 12.09 -9.63
N THR A 163 -10.77 11.55 -8.52
CA THR A 163 -9.34 11.48 -8.23
C THR A 163 -8.71 10.08 -8.47
N ARG A 164 -9.46 9.14 -9.07
CA ARG A 164 -8.92 7.84 -9.52
C ARG A 164 -7.78 8.02 -10.54
N GLY A 165 -6.85 7.07 -10.56
CA GLY A 165 -5.58 7.18 -11.30
C GLY A 165 -4.47 7.89 -10.51
N GLN A 166 -4.79 8.46 -9.34
CA GLN A 166 -3.86 8.92 -8.31
C GLN A 166 -2.69 9.76 -8.83
N SER A 167 -1.47 9.20 -8.88
CA SER A 167 -0.26 9.90 -9.33
C SER A 167 -0.28 10.38 -10.78
N THR A 168 -1.18 9.84 -11.61
CA THR A 168 -1.43 10.27 -13.00
C THR A 168 -2.54 11.32 -13.14
N ASN A 169 -3.28 11.60 -12.05
CA ASN A 169 -4.43 12.49 -12.02
C ASN A 169 -4.06 13.81 -11.29
N GLN A 170 -4.25 14.96 -11.95
CA GLN A 170 -3.88 16.26 -11.36
C GLN A 170 -4.88 16.74 -10.29
N ASP A 171 -6.15 16.33 -10.36
CA ASP A 171 -7.14 16.63 -9.33
C ASP A 171 -6.82 15.89 -8.02
N TRP A 172 -6.26 14.68 -8.09
CA TRP A 172 -5.78 13.94 -6.91
C TRP A 172 -4.73 14.74 -6.13
N PHE A 173 -3.79 15.39 -6.81
CA PHE A 173 -2.84 16.29 -6.14
C PHE A 173 -3.51 17.53 -5.57
N SER A 174 -4.50 18.11 -6.25
CA SER A 174 -5.23 19.29 -5.79
C SER A 174 -6.06 19.00 -4.53
N TRP A 175 -6.83 17.91 -4.53
CA TRP A 175 -7.64 17.46 -3.39
C TRP A 175 -6.82 17.00 -2.18
N ARG A 176 -5.58 16.55 -2.38
CA ARG A 176 -4.64 16.25 -1.29
C ARG A 176 -4.04 17.47 -0.60
N LYS A 177 -4.04 18.65 -1.24
CA LYS A 177 -3.52 19.87 -0.61
C LYS A 177 -4.31 20.19 0.64
N ASN A 178 -3.58 20.67 1.65
CA ASN A 178 -4.11 21.09 2.94
C ASN A 178 -4.78 19.95 3.73
N ARG A 179 -4.55 18.68 3.38
CA ARG A 179 -5.02 17.50 4.10
C ARG A 179 -3.82 16.66 4.57
N ILE A 180 -3.86 16.21 5.82
CA ILE A 180 -2.91 15.24 6.35
C ILE A 180 -3.23 13.90 5.67
N THR A 181 -2.27 13.40 4.90
CA THR A 181 -2.44 12.15 4.15
C THR A 181 -1.78 10.97 4.88
N ALA A 182 -2.35 9.77 4.72
CA ALA A 182 -1.87 8.55 5.38
C ALA A 182 -0.35 8.33 5.33
N SER A 183 0.29 8.63 4.18
CA SER A 183 1.75 8.46 3.99
C SER A 183 2.63 9.45 4.76
N VAL A 184 2.07 10.56 5.28
CA VAL A 184 2.77 11.50 6.18
C VAL A 184 2.33 11.39 7.64
N ALA A 185 1.19 10.75 7.92
CA ALA A 185 0.59 10.62 9.24
C ALA A 185 1.58 10.14 10.32
N HIS A 186 2.33 9.06 10.06
CA HIS A 186 3.33 8.54 11.00
C HIS A 186 4.37 9.59 11.40
N ARG A 187 4.93 10.33 10.42
CA ARG A 187 5.97 11.34 10.68
C ARG A 187 5.45 12.50 11.50
N ILE A 188 4.16 12.83 11.35
CA ILE A 188 3.47 13.87 12.11
C ILE A 188 3.18 13.38 13.53
N ALA A 189 2.51 12.24 13.70
CA ALA A 189 2.13 11.68 15.00
C ALA A 189 3.33 11.41 15.93
N HIS A 190 4.49 11.04 15.38
CA HIS A 190 5.72 10.82 16.14
C HIS A 190 6.67 12.04 16.17
N CYS A 191 6.26 13.22 15.66
CA CYS A 191 7.12 14.39 15.66
C CYS A 191 7.26 15.02 17.07
N ARG A 192 8.36 15.75 17.28
CA ARG A 192 8.60 16.43 18.57
C ARG A 192 7.55 17.48 18.92
N PHE A 193 6.89 18.09 17.93
CA PHE A 193 5.89 19.14 18.13
C PHE A 193 4.63 18.60 18.83
N VAL A 194 3.95 17.63 18.20
CA VAL A 194 2.70 17.05 18.76
C VAL A 194 2.92 16.28 20.07
N ASN A 195 4.15 15.84 20.34
CA ASN A 195 4.53 15.18 21.59
C ASN A 195 5.11 16.15 22.64
N GLY A 196 4.88 17.48 22.50
CA GLY A 196 5.25 18.50 23.50
C GLY A 196 6.75 18.78 23.66
N LYS A 197 7.61 18.14 22.86
CA LYS A 197 9.09 18.21 22.92
C LYS A 197 9.70 19.32 22.05
N ASN A 198 8.87 20.13 21.38
CA ASN A 198 9.24 21.34 20.64
C ASN A 198 7.99 22.23 20.47
N LYS A 199 8.12 23.56 20.54
CA LYS A 199 7.03 24.51 20.26
C LYS A 199 6.90 24.88 18.78
N THR A 200 7.91 24.58 17.96
CA THR A 200 7.91 24.91 16.52
C THR A 200 7.55 23.69 15.68
N PRO A 201 6.54 23.77 14.80
CA PRO A 201 6.20 22.67 13.89
C PRO A 201 7.27 22.49 12.80
N PRO A 202 7.59 21.24 12.38
CA PRO A 202 8.55 21.02 11.29
C PRO A 202 8.03 21.59 9.95
N THR A 203 8.76 22.56 9.39
CA THR A 203 8.42 23.23 8.12
C THR A 203 8.29 22.26 6.95
N SER A 204 9.10 21.20 6.92
CA SER A 204 9.02 20.15 5.90
C SER A 204 7.75 19.30 6.00
N TYR A 205 7.11 19.23 7.17
CA TYR A 205 5.86 18.48 7.36
C TYR A 205 4.65 19.37 7.02
N LEU A 206 4.73 20.67 7.36
CA LEU A 206 3.80 21.68 6.87
C LEU A 206 3.77 21.68 5.34
N ALA A 207 4.93 21.85 4.69
CA ALA A 207 5.04 21.86 3.23
C ALA A 207 4.53 20.56 2.56
N ALA A 208 4.66 19.41 3.23
CA ALA A 208 4.13 18.14 2.73
C ALA A 208 2.59 18.07 2.80
N VAL A 209 1.96 18.73 3.79
CA VAL A 209 0.50 18.82 3.93
C VAL A 209 -0.09 19.90 3.03
N THR A 210 0.54 21.07 2.93
CA THR A 210 0.05 22.21 2.11
C THR A 210 0.31 22.04 0.61
N GLY A 211 1.08 21.03 0.21
CA GLY A 211 1.48 20.80 -1.18
C GLY A 211 2.58 21.77 -1.67
N GLU A 212 3.26 22.46 -0.76
CA GLU A 212 4.39 23.36 -1.02
C GLU A 212 5.74 22.62 -1.06
N GLY A 213 5.75 21.34 -0.68
CA GLY A 213 6.92 20.47 -0.73
C GLY A 213 7.41 20.23 -2.17
N ARG A 214 8.74 20.15 -2.34
CA ARG A 214 9.35 19.81 -3.63
C ARG A 214 8.88 18.41 -4.08
N ARG A 215 8.47 18.29 -5.35
CA ARG A 215 8.27 16.96 -5.97
C ARG A 215 9.62 16.24 -6.04
N VAL A 216 9.76 15.14 -5.31
CA VAL A 216 10.96 14.29 -5.30
C VAL A 216 10.57 12.92 -5.86
N GLN A 217 11.27 12.47 -6.89
CA GLN A 217 11.14 11.11 -7.43
C GLN A 217 12.47 10.39 -7.23
N THR A 218 12.48 9.39 -6.34
CA THR A 218 13.67 8.56 -6.09
C THR A 218 13.65 7.30 -6.96
N ARG A 219 14.81 6.65 -7.13
CA ARG A 219 14.88 5.31 -7.77
C ARG A 219 13.94 4.29 -7.12
N ALA A 220 13.78 4.37 -5.79
CA ALA A 220 12.89 3.48 -5.05
C ALA A 220 11.39 3.75 -5.34
N MET A 221 11.02 5.02 -5.49
CA MET A 221 9.65 5.40 -5.88
C MET A 221 9.34 4.99 -7.32
N SER A 222 10.26 5.26 -8.26
CA SER A 222 10.11 4.81 -9.66
C SER A 222 9.98 3.29 -9.78
N TRP A 223 10.77 2.54 -9.01
CA TRP A 223 10.67 1.08 -8.92
C TRP A 223 9.33 0.62 -8.36
N GLY A 224 8.79 1.29 -7.34
CA GLY A 224 7.45 1.02 -6.81
C GLY A 224 6.38 1.14 -7.90
N VAL A 225 6.29 2.31 -8.53
CA VAL A 225 5.30 2.61 -9.59
C VAL A 225 5.41 1.64 -10.77
N GLN A 226 6.63 1.27 -11.19
CA GLN A 226 6.84 0.29 -12.28
C GLN A 226 6.36 -1.12 -11.95
N MET A 227 6.31 -1.48 -10.67
CA MET A 227 6.01 -2.82 -10.20
C MET A 227 4.57 -2.99 -9.72
N GLU A 228 3.93 -1.90 -9.28
CA GLU A 228 2.61 -1.87 -8.65
C GLU A 228 1.55 -2.68 -9.40
N ALA A 229 1.24 -2.32 -10.65
CA ALA A 229 0.23 -3.02 -11.47
C ALA A 229 0.52 -4.52 -11.64
N LYS A 230 1.80 -4.90 -11.76
CA LYS A 230 2.21 -6.32 -11.82
C LYS A 230 1.96 -7.02 -10.48
N VAL A 231 2.26 -6.37 -9.36
CA VAL A 231 2.08 -6.93 -8.01
C VAL A 231 0.60 -7.02 -7.65
N VAL A 232 -0.22 -6.03 -8.03
CA VAL A 232 -1.69 -6.07 -7.92
C VAL A 232 -2.27 -7.27 -8.67
N HIS A 233 -1.85 -7.51 -9.93
CA HIS A 233 -2.30 -8.68 -10.70
C HIS A 233 -1.87 -10.01 -10.06
N ILE A 234 -0.63 -10.10 -9.58
CA ILE A 234 -0.13 -11.27 -8.83
C ILE A 234 -0.99 -11.48 -7.58
N TYR A 235 -1.19 -10.44 -6.77
CA TYR A 235 -2.01 -10.48 -5.57
C TYR A 235 -3.45 -10.94 -5.85
N GLN A 236 -4.11 -10.41 -6.89
CA GLN A 236 -5.50 -10.75 -7.20
C GLN A 236 -5.68 -12.25 -7.49
N ARG A 237 -4.80 -12.82 -8.32
CA ARG A 237 -4.78 -14.27 -8.62
C ARG A 237 -4.59 -15.08 -7.33
N LEU A 238 -3.65 -14.66 -6.50
CA LEU A 238 -3.29 -15.31 -5.25
C LEU A 238 -4.42 -15.28 -4.22
N LYS A 239 -4.95 -14.09 -3.91
CA LYS A 239 -6.08 -13.93 -2.99
C LYS A 239 -7.31 -14.71 -3.45
N SER A 240 -7.58 -14.74 -4.75
CA SER A 240 -8.68 -15.54 -5.32
C SER A 240 -8.50 -17.04 -5.08
N GLN A 241 -7.27 -17.55 -5.30
CA GLN A 241 -6.94 -18.95 -5.06
C GLN A 241 -7.03 -19.32 -3.58
N ALA A 242 -6.51 -18.48 -2.68
CA ALA A 242 -6.54 -18.73 -1.24
C ALA A 242 -7.99 -18.83 -0.73
N LEU A 243 -8.83 -17.84 -1.06
CA LEU A 243 -10.22 -17.76 -0.61
C LEU A 243 -11.16 -18.76 -1.29
N GLY A 244 -10.73 -19.48 -2.34
CA GLY A 244 -11.61 -20.36 -3.13
C GLY A 244 -12.72 -19.63 -3.89
N ARG A 245 -12.62 -18.30 -4.07
CA ARG A 245 -13.58 -17.47 -4.81
C ARG A 245 -12.86 -16.33 -5.51
N LEU A 246 -13.39 -15.87 -6.64
CA LEU A 246 -12.82 -14.74 -7.38
C LEU A 246 -12.93 -13.43 -6.57
N VAL A 247 -11.83 -12.69 -6.52
CA VAL A 247 -11.80 -11.29 -6.09
C VAL A 247 -11.23 -10.42 -7.22
N MET A 248 -11.67 -9.16 -7.27
CA MET A 248 -11.04 -8.11 -8.07
C MET A 248 -10.28 -7.15 -7.17
N VAL A 249 -9.28 -6.48 -7.73
CA VAL A 249 -8.76 -5.22 -7.17
C VAL A 249 -9.29 -4.08 -8.04
N GLN A 250 -9.94 -3.11 -7.41
CA GLN A 250 -10.47 -1.91 -8.03
C GLN A 250 -9.55 -0.74 -7.75
N ASP A 251 -9.16 -0.02 -8.80
CA ASP A 251 -8.45 1.26 -8.70
C ASP A 251 -9.32 2.29 -7.97
N CYS A 252 -8.72 3.03 -7.03
CA CYS A 252 -9.39 4.04 -6.23
C CYS A 252 -8.62 5.38 -6.20
N GLY A 253 -9.33 6.45 -5.85
CA GLY A 253 -8.80 7.81 -5.74
C GLY A 253 -8.46 8.20 -4.31
N LEU A 254 -8.87 9.40 -3.92
CA LEU A 254 -8.68 9.97 -2.60
C LEU A 254 -9.97 9.81 -1.77
N PHE A 255 -9.86 9.04 -0.70
CA PHE A 255 -10.84 9.03 0.38
C PHE A 255 -10.55 10.18 1.34
N ILE A 256 -11.58 10.92 1.73
CA ILE A 256 -11.53 11.99 2.74
C ILE A 256 -12.38 11.53 3.92
N ASP A 257 -11.90 11.72 5.15
CA ASP A 257 -12.69 11.37 6.34
C ASP A 257 -13.89 12.32 6.49
N ALA A 258 -15.08 11.75 6.65
CA ALA A 258 -16.33 12.52 6.70
C ALA A 258 -16.44 13.41 7.95
N ARG A 259 -15.81 13.05 9.07
CA ARG A 259 -15.81 13.80 10.33
C ARG A 259 -14.60 14.72 10.45
N HIS A 260 -13.49 14.29 9.86
CA HIS A 260 -12.20 14.97 9.88
C HIS A 260 -11.81 15.32 8.44
N SER A 261 -12.50 16.27 7.82
CA SER A 261 -12.29 16.70 6.42
C SER A 261 -10.84 17.06 6.03
N TRP A 262 -9.98 17.24 7.04
CA TRP A 262 -8.54 17.48 7.00
C TRP A 262 -7.67 16.20 6.94
N LEU A 263 -8.26 15.00 7.03
CA LEU A 263 -7.63 13.69 6.82
C LEU A 263 -8.01 13.10 5.47
N ALA A 264 -7.05 12.45 4.82
CA ALA A 264 -7.31 11.72 3.58
C ALA A 264 -6.35 10.56 3.34
N ALA A 265 -6.76 9.58 2.53
CA ALA A 265 -5.88 8.50 2.10
C ALA A 265 -6.23 8.00 0.70
N SER A 266 -5.24 7.38 0.08
CA SER A 266 -5.44 6.52 -1.09
C SER A 266 -4.77 5.18 -0.75
N PRO A 267 -5.54 4.09 -0.65
CA PRO A 267 -5.01 2.74 -0.77
C PRO A 267 -4.41 2.51 -2.16
N ASP A 268 -3.54 1.51 -2.29
CA ASP A 268 -3.04 1.07 -3.60
C ASP A 268 -4.10 0.25 -4.37
N GLY A 269 -5.24 -0.06 -3.72
CA GLY A 269 -6.48 -0.54 -4.35
C GLY A 269 -7.56 -0.94 -3.33
N ILE A 270 -8.79 -1.17 -3.79
CA ILE A 270 -9.88 -1.76 -2.99
C ILE A 270 -10.16 -3.17 -3.49
N VAL A 271 -10.13 -4.16 -2.59
CA VAL A 271 -10.38 -5.57 -2.95
C VAL A 271 -11.86 -5.86 -2.83
N THR A 272 -12.47 -6.37 -3.89
CA THR A 272 -13.92 -6.61 -3.99
C THR A 272 -14.24 -8.07 -4.31
N ASP A 273 -15.42 -8.54 -3.89
CA ASP A 273 -15.96 -9.83 -4.35
C ASP A 273 -16.39 -9.70 -5.82
N SER A 274 -15.88 -10.55 -6.71
CA SER A 274 -16.15 -10.43 -8.16
C SER A 274 -17.61 -10.70 -8.55
N ARG A 275 -18.41 -11.33 -7.68
CA ARG A 275 -19.81 -11.69 -7.96
C ARG A 275 -20.78 -10.64 -7.40
N THR A 276 -20.49 -10.06 -6.23
CA THR A 276 -21.39 -9.08 -5.58
C THR A 276 -20.91 -7.63 -5.67
N GLY A 277 -19.67 -7.38 -6.10
CA GLY A 277 -19.04 -6.06 -6.09
C GLY A 277 -18.71 -5.51 -4.69
N ARG A 278 -19.11 -6.22 -3.62
CA ARG A 278 -18.92 -5.77 -2.23
C ARG A 278 -17.44 -5.61 -1.90
N TRP A 279 -17.11 -4.47 -1.29
CA TRP A 279 -15.78 -4.19 -0.75
C TRP A 279 -15.45 -5.14 0.42
N LEU A 280 -14.23 -5.67 0.41
CA LEU A 280 -13.74 -6.66 1.36
C LEU A 280 -12.67 -6.07 2.27
N LEU A 281 -11.65 -5.43 1.69
CA LEU A 281 -10.47 -4.91 2.39
C LEU A 281 -9.68 -3.93 1.51
N CYS A 282 -8.85 -3.09 2.12
CA CYS A 282 -7.87 -2.26 1.42
C CYS A 282 -6.67 -3.08 0.95
N LEU A 283 -6.08 -2.71 -0.19
CA LEU A 283 -4.79 -3.23 -0.64
C LEU A 283 -3.70 -2.16 -0.44
N GLU A 284 -2.57 -2.56 0.13
CA GLU A 284 -1.35 -1.76 0.21
C GLU A 284 -0.20 -2.57 -0.39
N VAL A 285 0.51 -2.03 -1.37
CA VAL A 285 1.59 -2.69 -2.11
C VAL A 285 2.92 -2.01 -1.81
N LYS A 286 3.94 -2.78 -1.42
CA LYS A 286 5.28 -2.26 -1.17
C LYS A 286 6.35 -3.09 -1.86
N CYS A 287 7.12 -2.43 -2.71
CA CYS A 287 8.23 -3.00 -3.46
C CYS A 287 9.57 -2.46 -2.92
N PRO A 288 10.11 -2.97 -1.79
CA PRO A 288 11.28 -2.40 -1.12
C PRO A 288 12.54 -2.47 -1.98
N TYR A 289 12.92 -1.36 -2.62
CA TYR A 289 14.05 -1.31 -3.56
C TYR A 289 15.39 -1.80 -2.97
N LYS A 290 15.66 -1.53 -1.68
CA LYS A 290 16.84 -2.03 -0.94
C LYS A 290 16.94 -3.56 -0.98
N HIS A 291 15.79 -4.23 -0.87
CA HIS A 291 15.67 -5.69 -0.72
C HIS A 291 15.13 -6.40 -1.96
N ARG A 292 14.97 -5.69 -3.10
CA ARG A 292 14.29 -6.18 -4.31
C ARG A 292 14.82 -7.51 -4.89
N HIS A 293 16.07 -7.89 -4.60
CA HIS A 293 16.69 -9.14 -5.05
C HIS A 293 16.87 -10.20 -3.94
N ARG A 294 16.45 -9.87 -2.70
CA ARG A 294 16.53 -10.72 -1.51
C ARG A 294 15.19 -11.39 -1.23
N ARG A 295 15.16 -12.43 -0.39
CA ARG A 295 13.90 -12.95 0.15
C ARG A 295 13.40 -12.01 1.26
N VAL A 296 12.09 -12.02 1.51
CA VAL A 296 11.49 -11.22 2.59
C VAL A 296 12.02 -11.73 3.94
N GLU A 297 12.20 -13.04 4.07
CA GLU A 297 12.79 -13.67 5.27
C GLU A 297 14.17 -13.12 5.64
N ASP A 298 15.06 -13.00 4.66
CA ASP A 298 16.43 -12.52 4.87
C ASP A 298 16.42 -11.03 5.24
N ALA A 299 15.52 -10.25 4.63
CA ALA A 299 15.31 -8.84 4.97
C ALA A 299 14.77 -8.65 6.39
N CYS A 300 13.84 -9.49 6.85
CA CYS A 300 13.33 -9.48 8.24
C CYS A 300 14.42 -9.76 9.28
N ARG A 301 15.37 -10.67 8.99
CA ARG A 301 16.42 -11.06 9.94
C ARG A 301 17.58 -10.06 10.01
N GLU A 302 17.98 -9.48 8.88
CA GLU A 302 19.21 -8.67 8.79
C GLU A 302 18.98 -7.16 8.81
N ASP A 303 17.76 -6.67 8.57
CA ASP A 303 17.47 -5.24 8.54
C ASP A 303 16.42 -4.87 9.61
N PRO A 304 16.84 -4.38 10.79
CA PRO A 304 15.92 -3.94 11.84
C PRO A 304 14.91 -2.88 11.38
N ALA A 305 15.27 -2.06 10.38
CA ALA A 305 14.40 -1.05 9.79
C ALA A 305 13.42 -1.59 8.73
N PHE A 306 13.49 -2.89 8.38
CA PHE A 306 12.52 -3.50 7.47
C PHE A 306 11.13 -3.56 8.11
N CYS A 307 10.10 -3.34 7.29
CA CYS A 307 8.73 -3.18 7.77
C CYS A 307 8.11 -4.44 8.41
N LEU A 308 8.49 -5.62 7.93
CA LEU A 308 8.00 -6.89 8.47
C LEU A 308 8.96 -7.46 9.52
N GLU A 309 8.42 -8.29 10.40
CA GLU A 309 9.16 -9.18 11.26
C GLU A 309 8.59 -10.60 11.18
N ILE A 310 9.43 -11.58 11.49
CA ILE A 310 9.01 -12.96 11.66
C ILE A 310 8.37 -13.04 13.06
N GLN A 311 7.11 -13.45 13.14
CA GLN A 311 6.55 -13.88 14.42
C GLN A 311 7.34 -15.10 14.87
N ASP A 312 7.76 -15.22 16.12
CA ASP A 312 8.25 -16.50 16.65
C ASP A 312 7.19 -17.11 17.55
N GLY A 313 6.81 -18.35 17.23
CA GLY A 313 5.72 -19.07 17.88
C GLY A 313 6.24 -20.33 18.56
N ASN A 314 5.94 -20.46 19.85
CA ASN A 314 6.08 -21.74 20.56
C ASN A 314 5.19 -22.77 19.86
N GLY A 315 5.75 -23.91 19.45
CA GLY A 315 5.03 -24.93 18.68
C GLY A 315 5.15 -24.83 17.16
N ARG A 316 6.17 -24.14 16.62
CA ARG A 316 6.56 -24.31 15.22
C ARG A 316 7.26 -25.63 14.98
N GLU A 317 6.80 -26.38 14.00
CA GLU A 317 7.55 -27.50 13.42
C GLU A 317 8.93 -27.02 12.92
N PRO A 318 10.03 -27.72 13.29
CA PRO A 318 11.36 -27.45 12.75
C PRO A 318 11.36 -27.49 11.21
N GLY A 319 11.77 -26.39 10.57
CA GLY A 319 11.75 -26.26 9.10
C GLY A 319 10.46 -25.69 8.51
N GLY A 320 9.46 -25.33 9.33
CA GLY A 320 8.27 -24.61 8.89
C GLY A 320 8.58 -23.25 8.24
N SER A 321 7.74 -22.82 7.30
CA SER A 321 7.88 -21.48 6.71
C SER A 321 7.61 -20.37 7.73
N PRO A 322 8.32 -19.22 7.67
CA PRO A 322 8.10 -18.09 8.55
C PRO A 322 6.71 -17.48 8.35
N VAL A 323 6.14 -17.02 9.45
CA VAL A 323 4.93 -16.19 9.46
C VAL A 323 5.34 -14.74 9.68
N TYR A 324 4.96 -13.85 8.78
CA TYR A 324 5.31 -12.43 8.84
C TYR A 324 4.20 -11.60 9.47
N ARG A 325 4.55 -10.64 10.32
CA ARG A 325 3.66 -9.53 10.71
C ARG A 325 4.29 -8.18 10.37
N LEU A 326 3.45 -7.19 10.11
CA LEU A 326 3.86 -5.80 10.00
C LEU A 326 4.18 -5.26 11.41
N LYS A 327 5.35 -4.64 11.58
CA LYS A 327 5.72 -3.97 12.83
C LYS A 327 4.76 -2.81 13.09
N THR A 328 4.08 -2.81 14.24
CA THR A 328 3.14 -1.74 14.64
C THR A 328 3.83 -0.37 14.77
N SER A 329 5.13 -0.37 15.09
CA SER A 329 5.98 0.81 15.13
C SER A 329 6.44 1.34 13.76
N HIS A 330 6.20 0.61 12.67
CA HIS A 330 6.65 1.01 11.33
C HIS A 330 5.64 1.94 10.65
N SER A 331 6.12 2.88 9.85
CA SER A 331 5.29 3.92 9.20
C SER A 331 4.15 3.37 8.34
N TYR A 332 4.36 2.25 7.66
CA TYR A 332 3.30 1.57 6.89
C TYR A 332 2.14 1.07 7.76
N PHE A 333 2.35 0.76 9.04
CA PHE A 333 1.25 0.39 9.93
C PHE A 333 0.34 1.60 10.16
N THR A 334 0.89 2.74 10.60
CA THR A 334 0.12 3.98 10.76
C THR A 334 -0.54 4.45 9.45
N GLN A 335 0.12 4.25 8.30
CA GLN A 335 -0.46 4.55 6.99
C GLN A 335 -1.70 3.68 6.72
N ILE A 336 -1.61 2.37 6.95
CA ILE A 336 -2.73 1.45 6.76
C ILE A 336 -3.85 1.75 7.76
N GLN A 337 -3.55 2.04 9.02
CA GLN A 337 -4.58 2.44 10.00
C GLN A 337 -5.34 3.70 9.54
N CYS A 338 -4.64 4.68 8.96
CA CYS A 338 -5.29 5.86 8.37
C CYS A 338 -6.13 5.51 7.14
N GLN A 339 -5.66 4.62 6.24
CA GLN A 339 -6.44 4.14 5.10
C GLN A 339 -7.72 3.42 5.54
N LEU A 340 -7.64 2.58 6.58
CA LEU A 340 -8.79 1.86 7.14
C LEU A 340 -9.80 2.83 7.77
N ALA A 341 -9.33 3.78 8.56
CA ALA A 341 -10.19 4.82 9.15
C ALA A 341 -10.98 5.60 8.09
N VAL A 342 -10.32 6.17 7.08
CA VAL A 342 -11.01 7.03 6.09
C VAL A 342 -11.87 6.26 5.08
N THR A 343 -11.65 4.95 4.91
CA THR A 343 -12.47 4.09 4.04
C THR A 343 -13.62 3.40 4.80
N GLY A 344 -13.57 3.36 6.13
CA GLY A 344 -14.49 2.57 6.95
C GLY A 344 -14.32 1.05 6.83
N LEU A 345 -13.21 0.58 6.25
CA LEU A 345 -12.88 -0.85 6.13
C LEU A 345 -12.10 -1.32 7.36
N GLN A 346 -12.39 -2.54 7.83
CA GLN A 346 -11.79 -3.09 9.06
C GLN A 346 -10.49 -3.88 8.82
N GLN A 347 -10.15 -4.16 7.56
CA GLN A 347 -9.00 -4.98 7.19
C GLN A 347 -8.30 -4.42 5.94
N ALA A 348 -6.98 -4.62 5.89
CA ALA A 348 -6.16 -4.48 4.70
C ALA A 348 -5.27 -5.72 4.51
N ASP A 349 -4.82 -5.97 3.28
CA ASP A 349 -3.67 -6.81 3.00
C ASP A 349 -2.49 -5.91 2.60
N LEU A 350 -1.38 -6.00 3.36
CA LEU A 350 -0.08 -5.49 2.95
C LEU A 350 0.63 -6.55 2.10
N VAL A 351 0.93 -6.22 0.85
CA VAL A 351 1.72 -7.05 -0.06
C VAL A 351 3.15 -6.50 -0.14
N VAL A 352 4.12 -7.27 0.35
CA VAL A 352 5.54 -6.94 0.22
C VAL A 352 6.16 -7.81 -0.88
N TYR A 353 6.52 -7.16 -2.00
CA TYR A 353 7.06 -7.84 -3.18
C TYR A 353 8.57 -7.63 -3.36
N THR A 354 9.29 -8.73 -3.50
CA THR A 354 10.65 -8.79 -4.06
C THR A 354 10.67 -9.68 -5.29
N MET A 355 11.74 -9.65 -6.07
CA MET A 355 11.94 -10.59 -7.20
C MET A 355 12.13 -12.04 -6.75
N LYS A 356 12.24 -12.32 -5.44
CA LYS A 356 12.40 -13.67 -4.88
C LYS A 356 11.15 -14.16 -4.16
N GLU A 357 10.37 -13.25 -3.59
CA GLU A 357 9.28 -13.59 -2.69
C GLU A 357 8.17 -12.52 -2.68
N THR A 358 6.92 -12.96 -2.65
CA THR A 358 5.73 -12.12 -2.43
C THR A 358 5.10 -12.52 -1.10
N ALA A 359 5.21 -11.66 -0.09
CA ALA A 359 4.58 -11.86 1.21
C ALA A 359 3.25 -11.09 1.28
N ILE A 360 2.18 -11.75 1.71
CA ILE A 360 0.85 -11.15 1.91
C ILE A 360 0.52 -11.22 3.40
N VAL A 361 0.44 -10.05 4.03
CA VAL A 361 0.31 -9.85 5.48
C VAL A 361 -0.97 -9.07 5.76
N PRO A 362 -1.99 -9.67 6.41
CA PRO A 362 -3.21 -8.97 6.79
C PRO A 362 -2.93 -8.02 7.95
N VAL A 363 -3.60 -6.87 7.92
CA VAL A 363 -3.56 -5.82 8.93
C VAL A 363 -5.00 -5.48 9.29
N THR A 364 -5.36 -5.61 10.56
CA THR A 364 -6.68 -5.26 11.08
C THR A 364 -6.67 -3.82 11.60
N PHE A 365 -7.79 -3.13 11.53
CA PHE A 365 -7.95 -1.83 12.16
C PHE A 365 -7.77 -1.92 13.68
N ASP A 366 -6.96 -1.02 14.24
CA ASP A 366 -6.65 -0.92 15.67
C ASP A 366 -7.23 0.40 16.19
N PRO A 367 -8.42 0.38 16.83
CA PRO A 367 -9.12 1.60 17.22
C PRO A 367 -8.39 2.37 18.32
N ASP A 368 -7.73 1.67 19.26
CA ASP A 368 -7.04 2.29 20.39
C ASP A 368 -5.78 3.02 19.91
N LEU A 369 -4.99 2.39 19.03
CA LEU A 369 -3.83 3.02 18.41
C LEU A 369 -4.24 4.14 17.43
N TRP A 370 -5.37 3.98 16.73
CA TRP A 370 -5.88 5.02 15.86
C TRP A 370 -6.34 6.26 16.64
N GLU A 371 -7.02 6.10 17.78
CA GLU A 371 -7.47 7.22 18.63
C GLU A 371 -6.28 8.05 19.15
N GLU A 372 -5.20 7.39 19.62
CA GLU A 372 -3.95 8.07 19.98
C GLU A 372 -3.32 8.78 18.76
N THR A 373 -3.35 8.13 17.60
CA THR A 373 -2.78 8.68 16.36
C THR A 373 -3.54 9.93 15.91
N VAL A 374 -4.85 9.84 15.73
CA VAL A 374 -5.69 10.92 15.20
C VAL A 374 -5.66 12.13 16.11
N SER A 375 -5.67 11.94 17.44
CA SER A 375 -5.48 13.02 18.42
C SER A 375 -4.21 13.83 18.16
N LYS A 376 -3.08 13.18 17.84
CA LYS A 376 -1.82 13.86 17.51
C LYS A 376 -1.83 14.51 16.14
N LEU A 377 -2.52 13.91 15.16
CA LEU A 377 -2.71 14.54 13.84
C LEU A 377 -3.58 15.81 13.96
N GLU A 378 -4.61 15.80 14.82
CA GLU A 378 -5.47 16.95 15.08
C GLU A 378 -4.67 18.11 15.67
N VAL A 379 -3.84 17.86 16.69
CA VAL A 379 -2.93 18.87 17.26
C VAL A 379 -2.03 19.48 16.19
N PHE A 380 -1.46 18.67 15.28
CA PHE A 380 -0.68 19.21 14.17
C PHE A 380 -1.52 20.07 13.21
N TYR A 381 -2.72 19.60 12.87
CA TYR A 381 -3.59 20.33 11.95
C TYR A 381 -4.04 21.67 12.54
N LYS A 382 -4.48 21.65 13.79
CA LYS A 382 -4.96 22.79 14.57
C LYS A 382 -3.89 23.86 14.82
N ASP A 383 -2.73 23.44 15.30
CA ASP A 383 -1.72 24.35 15.86
C ASP A 383 -0.58 24.65 14.87
N ALA A 384 -0.48 23.90 13.76
CA ALA A 384 0.51 24.15 12.71
C ALA A 384 -0.13 24.47 11.35
N VAL A 385 -1.03 23.62 10.84
CA VAL A 385 -1.55 23.76 9.46
C VAL A 385 -2.52 24.93 9.34
N LEU A 386 -3.57 25.01 10.17
CA LEU A 386 -4.55 26.09 10.10
C LEU A 386 -3.92 27.50 10.29
N PRO A 387 -2.97 27.74 11.23
CA PRO A 387 -2.26 29.01 11.34
C PRO A 387 -1.41 29.35 10.12
N HIS A 388 -0.79 28.36 9.46
CA HIS A 388 -0.04 28.56 8.22
C HIS A 388 -0.95 28.99 7.07
N LEU A 389 -2.08 28.30 6.87
CA LEU A 389 -3.06 28.64 5.84
C LEU A 389 -3.62 30.05 6.02
N ARG A 390 -4.00 30.43 7.25
CA ARG A 390 -4.49 31.80 7.55
C ARG A 390 -3.47 32.88 7.19
N LYS A 391 -2.20 32.69 7.55
CA LYS A 391 -1.11 33.62 7.20
C LYS A 391 -0.93 33.73 5.68
N LYS A 392 -0.98 32.61 4.98
CA LYS A 392 -0.87 32.56 3.52
C LYS A 392 -2.01 33.33 2.84
N THR A 393 -3.26 33.07 3.21
CA THR A 393 -4.42 33.82 2.67
C THR A 393 -4.30 35.32 2.94
N GLN A 394 -3.83 35.73 4.12
CA GLN A 394 -3.57 37.14 4.43
C GLN A 394 -2.47 37.76 3.54
N GLN A 395 -1.40 37.01 3.26
CA GLN A 395 -0.32 37.45 2.36
C GLN A 395 -0.81 37.56 0.90
N GLU A 396 -1.59 36.59 0.42
CA GLU A 396 -2.19 36.61 -0.92
C GLU A 396 -3.17 37.79 -1.08
N MET A 397 -4.02 38.04 -0.07
CA MET A 397 -4.92 39.20 -0.06
C MET A 397 -4.17 40.55 0.03
N ALA A 398 -3.01 40.60 0.69
CA ALA A 398 -2.18 41.80 0.74
C ALA A 398 -1.47 42.06 -0.60
N ALA A 399 -0.92 41.02 -1.22
CA ALA A 399 -0.28 41.09 -2.53
C ALA A 399 -1.28 41.54 -3.63
N ALA A 400 -2.50 40.98 -3.63
CA ALA A 400 -3.56 41.36 -4.57
C ALA A 400 -4.11 42.80 -4.39
N ARG A 401 -3.72 43.50 -3.32
CA ARG A 401 -4.09 44.90 -3.05
C ARG A 401 -2.98 45.90 -3.34
N MET A 402 -1.79 45.45 -3.69
CA MET A 402 -0.72 46.29 -4.22
C MET A 402 -0.96 46.48 -5.73
N PRO A 403 -1.27 47.69 -6.23
CA PRO A 403 -1.24 47.94 -7.66
C PRO A 403 0.21 47.78 -8.19
N GLU A 404 0.36 47.28 -9.41
CA GLU A 404 1.63 47.34 -10.13
C GLU A 404 2.02 48.83 -10.29
N LEU A 405 3.25 49.16 -9.85
CA LEU A 405 3.85 50.49 -9.87
C LEU A 405 4.86 50.62 -11.02
#